data_AF-F4H5Z8-F1
#
_entry.id   AF-F4H5Z8-F1
#
_cell.length_a   1.000
_cell.length_b   1.000
_cell.length_c   1.000
_cell.angle_alpha   90.00
_cell.angle_beta   90.00
_cell.angle_gamma   90.00
#
_symmetry.space_group_name_H-M   'P 1'
#
loop_
_entity.id
_entity.type
_entity.pdbx_description
1 polymer ?
#
loop_
_entity_poly.entity_id
_entity_poly.type
_entity_poly.pdbx_seq_one_letter_code
_entity_poly.pdbx_strand_id
1 'polypeptide(L)'
;MRVQFILSEIGQGLRRNLSMTVSVILVTFVSLTFVGSAALLQLQIGKMKDDWYDKAEVSVFLCPQNSSEPTCAGGEVTDEQRAEIRAALDAPEIGPFVETVYEESKEEAFASFQEQFADQFWASAATVDDMNSSYRIKLTDPEKYQVVADVVSGRPGVEEVQDQRRLFDKLFLVLNRATLLAGGLAAVMLLAAVLLITTTIRLSALSRRRETGIMKLVGASTIFIQLPFMLEGAIAATVGALLAVGGLWLGVEYLVSDWLGSSVGWIPYVSTADVLTVAPALVAVAILLAAISSLVTLSRYTKV
;
A
#
# COMPACT_ATOMS: atom_id res chain seq x y z
N MET A 1 21.56 -33.81 25.65
CA MET A 1 21.58 -33.22 27.01
C MET A 1 21.61 -31.69 27.04
N ARG A 2 22.42 -30.98 26.23
CA ARG A 2 22.51 -29.50 26.30
C ARG A 2 21.26 -28.74 25.80
N VAL A 3 20.57 -29.23 24.76
CA VAL A 3 19.40 -28.52 24.17
C VAL A 3 18.17 -28.57 25.08
N GLN A 4 17.85 -29.73 25.67
CA GLN A 4 16.74 -29.85 26.62
C GLN A 4 16.92 -28.98 27.86
N PHE A 5 18.16 -28.85 28.35
CA PHE A 5 18.49 -27.95 29.45
C PHE A 5 18.18 -26.49 29.08
N ILE A 6 18.70 -26.01 27.93
CA ILE A 6 18.44 -24.64 27.43
C ILE A 6 16.93 -24.39 27.25
N LEU A 7 16.19 -25.32 26.64
CA LEU A 7 14.75 -25.19 26.44
C LEU A 7 13.96 -25.15 27.76
N SER A 8 14.36 -25.97 28.75
CA SER A 8 13.72 -25.96 30.07
C SER A 8 13.97 -24.64 30.83
N GLU A 9 15.14 -24.05 30.65
CA GLU A 9 15.56 -22.81 31.30
C GLU A 9 14.90 -21.57 30.67
N ILE A 10 14.70 -21.60 29.35
CA ILE A 10 13.87 -20.64 28.60
C ILE A 10 12.42 -20.71 29.08
N GLY A 11 11.84 -21.90 29.18
CA GLY A 11 10.45 -22.08 29.63
C GLY A 11 10.24 -21.57 31.06
N GLN A 12 11.17 -21.88 31.97
CA GLN A 12 11.12 -21.35 33.34
C GLN A 12 11.38 -19.83 33.39
N GLY A 13 12.24 -19.30 32.51
CA GLY A 13 12.52 -17.87 32.39
C GLY A 13 11.30 -17.07 31.95
N LEU A 14 10.63 -17.53 30.89
CA LEU A 14 9.37 -16.97 30.37
C LEU A 14 8.29 -16.91 31.46
N ARG A 15 8.15 -17.97 32.26
CA ARG A 15 7.16 -18.04 33.34
C ARG A 15 7.49 -17.12 34.51
N ARG A 16 8.77 -17.01 34.87
CA ARG A 16 9.21 -16.23 36.04
C ARG A 16 9.22 -14.72 35.76
N ASN A 17 9.46 -14.33 34.51
CA ASN A 17 9.45 -12.93 34.04
C ASN A 17 8.27 -12.66 33.09
N LEU A 18 7.10 -13.25 33.37
CA LEU A 18 5.94 -13.22 32.49
C LEU A 18 5.50 -11.80 32.11
N SER A 19 5.51 -10.87 33.07
CA SER A 19 5.11 -9.47 32.82
C SER A 19 5.98 -8.80 31.76
N MET A 20 7.31 -8.92 31.86
CA MET A 20 8.24 -8.32 30.90
C MET A 20 8.15 -8.99 29.53
N THR A 21 8.00 -10.32 29.49
CA THR A 21 7.79 -11.06 28.24
C THR A 21 6.51 -10.61 27.54
N VAL A 22 5.40 -10.48 28.29
CA VAL A 22 4.12 -10.01 27.76
C VAL A 22 4.23 -8.58 27.23
N SER A 23 4.95 -7.69 27.92
CA SER A 23 5.20 -6.33 27.40
C SER A 23 5.95 -6.35 26.06
N VAL A 24 6.97 -7.20 25.92
CA VAL A 24 7.71 -7.37 24.65
C VAL A 24 6.80 -7.93 23.55
N ILE A 25 5.98 -8.95 23.87
CA ILE A 25 5.02 -9.53 22.92
C ILE A 25 4.05 -8.44 22.44
N LEU A 26 3.44 -7.68 23.36
CA LEU A 26 2.45 -6.66 23.04
C LEU A 26 3.05 -5.53 22.20
N VAL A 27 4.23 -5.01 22.55
CA VAL A 27 4.86 -3.95 21.76
C VAL A 27 5.26 -4.46 20.39
N THR A 28 5.80 -5.68 20.29
CA THR A 28 6.15 -6.28 18.99
C THR A 28 4.90 -6.51 18.15
N PHE A 29 3.81 -7.00 18.76
CA PHE A 29 2.50 -7.13 18.14
C PHE A 29 2.02 -5.81 17.55
N VAL A 30 1.91 -4.75 18.36
CA VAL A 30 1.43 -3.45 17.88
C VAL A 30 2.35 -2.89 16.79
N SER A 31 3.67 -3.00 16.95
CA SER A 31 4.64 -2.50 15.97
C SER A 31 4.46 -3.18 14.61
N LEU A 32 4.39 -4.52 14.60
CA LEU A 32 4.26 -5.30 13.38
C LEU A 32 2.87 -5.21 12.76
N THR A 33 1.82 -4.95 13.56
CA THR A 33 0.50 -4.59 13.05
C THR A 33 0.58 -3.31 12.24
N PHE A 34 1.24 -2.25 12.72
CA PHE A 34 1.43 -1.02 11.93
C PHE A 34 2.23 -1.26 10.64
N VAL A 35 3.32 -2.04 10.71
CA VAL A 35 4.11 -2.41 9.52
C VAL A 35 3.24 -3.16 8.50
N GLY A 36 2.50 -4.17 8.98
CA GLY A 36 1.66 -5.00 8.13
C GLY A 36 0.46 -4.24 7.57
N SER A 37 -0.19 -3.39 8.36
CA SER A 37 -1.25 -2.51 7.87
C SER A 37 -0.76 -1.56 6.79
N ALA A 38 0.42 -0.95 6.95
CA ALA A 38 1.01 -0.10 5.92
C ALA A 38 1.32 -0.89 4.64
N ALA A 39 1.84 -2.11 4.76
CA ALA A 39 2.09 -2.98 3.61
C ALA A 39 0.79 -3.39 2.89
N LEU A 40 -0.25 -3.78 3.63
CA LEU A 40 -1.56 -4.13 3.07
C LEU A 40 -2.24 -2.92 2.42
N LEU A 41 -2.14 -1.73 3.01
CA LEU A 41 -2.62 -0.49 2.39
C LEU A 41 -1.92 -0.23 1.06
N GLN A 42 -0.60 -0.47 0.97
CA GLN A 42 0.12 -0.33 -0.29
C GLN A 42 -0.35 -1.33 -1.35
N LEU A 43 -0.63 -2.57 -0.95
CA LEU A 43 -1.21 -3.58 -1.84
C LEU A 43 -2.63 -3.20 -2.30
N GLN A 44 -3.45 -2.64 -1.41
CA GLN A 44 -4.79 -2.13 -1.77
C GLN A 44 -4.69 -0.99 -2.79
N ILE A 45 -3.79 -0.03 -2.55
CA ILE A 45 -3.58 1.10 -3.47
C ILE A 45 -3.12 0.58 -4.84
N GLY A 46 -2.22 -0.42 -4.87
CA GLY A 46 -1.78 -1.07 -6.11
C GLY A 46 -2.94 -1.71 -6.87
N LYS A 47 -3.71 -2.59 -6.22
CA LYS A 47 -4.87 -3.26 -6.84
C LYS A 47 -5.92 -2.27 -7.37
N MET A 48 -6.19 -1.21 -6.61
CA MET A 48 -7.10 -0.16 -7.04
C MET A 48 -6.54 0.61 -8.24
N LYS A 49 -5.25 0.95 -8.22
CA LYS A 49 -4.61 1.65 -9.34
C LYS A 49 -4.66 0.80 -10.60
N ASP A 50 -4.33 -0.49 -10.52
CA ASP A 50 -4.32 -1.41 -11.65
C ASP A 50 -5.72 -1.57 -12.26
N ASP A 51 -6.75 -1.88 -11.45
CA ASP A 51 -8.12 -2.07 -11.97
C ASP A 51 -8.72 -0.80 -12.59
N TRP A 52 -8.36 0.37 -12.06
CA TRP A 52 -8.80 1.65 -12.62
C TRP A 52 -8.00 2.07 -13.85
N TYR A 53 -6.68 1.91 -13.83
CA TYR A 53 -5.81 2.34 -14.93
C TYR A 53 -5.96 1.45 -16.16
N ASP A 54 -6.28 0.16 -15.99
CA ASP A 54 -6.57 -0.76 -17.10
C ASP A 54 -7.82 -0.37 -17.89
N LYS A 55 -8.78 0.31 -17.22
CA LYS A 55 -10.04 0.80 -17.81
C LYS A 55 -9.99 2.28 -18.20
N ALA A 56 -8.94 2.99 -17.78
CA ALA A 56 -8.87 4.43 -17.97
C ALA A 56 -8.53 4.75 -19.42
N GLU A 57 -9.37 5.59 -20.03
CA GLU A 57 -9.17 6.11 -21.38
C GLU A 57 -8.86 7.60 -21.33
N VAL A 58 -7.98 8.04 -22.22
CA VAL A 58 -7.78 9.47 -22.47
C VAL A 58 -8.89 9.95 -23.39
N SER A 59 -9.59 10.99 -22.95
CA SER A 59 -10.74 11.53 -23.67
C SER A 59 -10.35 12.87 -24.27
N VAL A 60 -10.30 12.93 -25.59
CA VAL A 60 -10.06 14.17 -26.35
C VAL A 60 -11.42 14.69 -26.77
N PHE A 61 -11.94 15.68 -26.04
CA PHE A 61 -13.20 16.31 -26.34
C PHE A 61 -13.05 17.28 -27.50
N LEU A 62 -13.89 17.13 -28.51
CA LEU A 62 -13.94 18.02 -29.66
C LEU A 62 -14.84 19.21 -29.36
N CYS A 63 -14.60 20.31 -30.07
CA CYS A 63 -15.31 21.57 -29.90
C CYS A 63 -16.84 21.43 -30.10
N PRO A 64 -17.67 21.72 -29.08
CA PRO A 64 -19.12 21.82 -29.18
C PRO A 64 -19.55 23.20 -29.70
N GLN A 65 -20.84 23.35 -30.01
CA GLN A 65 -21.37 24.62 -30.55
C GLN A 65 -21.20 25.82 -29.61
N ASN A 66 -21.21 25.59 -28.29
CA ASN A 66 -21.21 26.64 -27.27
C ASN A 66 -19.95 26.64 -26.40
N SER A 67 -18.80 26.22 -26.94
CA SER A 67 -17.55 26.24 -26.19
C SER A 67 -17.07 27.67 -25.91
N SER A 68 -16.49 27.86 -24.72
CA SER A 68 -15.81 29.11 -24.35
C SER A 68 -14.29 29.04 -24.59
N GLU A 69 -13.77 27.90 -25.07
CA GLU A 69 -12.34 27.70 -25.24
C GLU A 69 -11.81 28.39 -26.52
N PRO A 70 -10.61 29.02 -26.47
CA PRO A 70 -10.05 29.73 -27.63
C PRO A 70 -9.84 28.84 -28.86
N THR A 71 -9.56 27.56 -28.66
CA THR A 71 -9.40 26.54 -29.72
C THR A 71 -10.71 26.21 -30.44
N CYS A 72 -11.84 26.59 -29.85
CA CYS A 72 -13.20 26.38 -30.32
C CYS A 72 -13.91 27.67 -30.74
N ALA A 73 -13.19 28.79 -30.85
CA ALA A 73 -13.77 30.07 -31.27
C ALA A 73 -14.42 30.03 -32.67
N GLY A 74 -14.08 29.03 -33.50
CA GLY A 74 -14.69 28.77 -34.80
C GLY A 74 -16.05 28.06 -34.75
N GLY A 75 -16.54 27.70 -33.56
CA GLY A 75 -17.76 26.91 -33.38
C GLY A 75 -17.48 25.41 -33.33
N GLU A 76 -18.48 24.62 -33.72
CA GLU A 76 -18.41 23.16 -33.72
C GLU A 76 -17.31 22.63 -34.64
N VAL A 77 -16.68 21.51 -34.23
CA VAL A 77 -15.59 20.87 -34.96
C VAL A 77 -15.97 20.56 -36.41
N THR A 78 -15.12 20.94 -37.37
CA THR A 78 -15.34 20.64 -38.80
C THR A 78 -14.79 19.26 -39.18
N ASP A 79 -15.27 18.69 -40.29
CA ASP A 79 -14.77 17.41 -40.80
C ASP A 79 -13.26 17.46 -41.13
N GLU A 80 -12.76 18.61 -41.59
CA GLU A 80 -11.33 18.84 -41.83
C GLU A 80 -10.52 18.78 -40.52
N GLN A 81 -10.98 19.47 -39.47
CA GLN A 81 -10.33 19.43 -38.15
C GLN A 81 -10.38 18.03 -37.54
N ARG A 82 -11.50 17.33 -37.69
CA ARG A 82 -11.67 15.94 -37.24
C ARG A 82 -10.64 15.02 -37.91
N ALA A 83 -10.45 15.14 -39.22
CA ALA A 83 -9.45 14.38 -39.97
C ALA A 83 -8.00 14.71 -39.54
N GLU A 84 -7.70 15.99 -39.29
CA GLU A 84 -6.37 16.41 -38.81
C GLU A 84 -6.04 15.88 -37.41
N ILE A 85 -7.02 15.89 -36.49
CA ILE A 85 -6.86 15.34 -35.13
C ILE A 85 -6.65 13.84 -35.21
N ARG A 86 -7.45 13.13 -36.02
CA ARG A 86 -7.29 11.69 -36.26
C ARG A 86 -5.91 11.35 -36.80
N ALA A 87 -5.42 12.11 -37.79
CA ALA A 87 -4.09 11.92 -38.36
C ALA A 87 -2.98 12.18 -37.33
N ALA A 88 -3.16 13.13 -36.41
CA ALA A 88 -2.23 13.38 -35.32
C ALA A 88 -2.20 12.22 -34.30
N LEU A 89 -3.35 11.61 -34.02
CA LEU A 89 -3.45 10.44 -33.14
C LEU A 89 -2.83 9.18 -33.76
N ASP A 90 -2.86 9.08 -35.10
CA ASP A 90 -2.21 8.00 -35.87
C ASP A 90 -0.74 8.27 -36.19
N ALA A 91 -0.19 9.39 -35.70
CA ALA A 91 1.19 9.73 -35.96
C ALA A 91 2.16 8.68 -35.38
N PRO A 92 3.26 8.36 -36.08
CA PRO A 92 4.23 7.37 -35.62
C PRO A 92 4.91 7.74 -34.30
N GLU A 93 4.84 9.00 -33.88
CA GLU A 93 5.33 9.50 -32.59
C GLU A 93 4.47 9.03 -31.41
N ILE A 94 3.17 8.86 -31.64
CA ILE A 94 2.19 8.45 -30.62
C ILE A 94 1.83 6.97 -30.74
N GLY A 95 1.88 6.40 -31.95
CA GLY A 95 1.49 5.02 -32.24
C GLY A 95 2.04 3.94 -31.28
N PRO A 96 3.29 4.03 -30.76
CA PRO A 96 3.79 3.07 -29.77
C PRO A 96 3.10 3.12 -28.40
N PHE A 97 2.38 4.20 -28.08
CA PHE A 97 1.75 4.46 -26.79
C PHE A 97 0.23 4.26 -26.83
N VAL A 98 -0.35 4.03 -28.00
CA VAL A 98 -1.80 3.92 -28.20
C VAL A 98 -2.15 2.49 -28.58
N GLU A 99 -3.02 1.88 -27.79
CA GLU A 99 -3.56 0.54 -28.04
C GLU A 99 -4.77 0.60 -28.96
N THR A 100 -5.74 1.46 -28.65
CA THR A 100 -6.95 1.66 -29.45
C THR A 100 -7.39 3.12 -29.44
N VAL A 101 -8.00 3.55 -30.55
CA VAL A 101 -8.68 4.84 -30.67
C VAL A 101 -10.03 4.61 -31.30
N TYR A 102 -11.09 4.98 -30.60
CA TYR A 102 -12.43 5.04 -31.17
C TYR A 102 -13.01 6.44 -31.02
N GLU A 103 -13.94 6.75 -31.91
CA GLU A 103 -14.70 7.99 -31.88
C GLU A 103 -16.02 7.71 -31.19
N GLU A 104 -16.38 8.56 -30.24
CA GLU A 104 -17.68 8.53 -29.59
C GLU A 104 -18.49 9.72 -30.10
N SER A 105 -19.64 9.43 -30.70
CA SER A 105 -20.55 10.48 -31.20
C SER A 105 -21.28 11.18 -30.05
N LYS A 106 -21.92 12.32 -30.34
CA LYS A 106 -22.75 13.03 -29.34
C LYS A 106 -23.92 12.17 -28.87
N GLU A 107 -24.50 11.38 -29.76
CA GLU A 107 -25.62 10.47 -29.46
C GLU A 107 -25.17 9.32 -28.55
N GLU A 108 -24.00 8.75 -28.82
CA GLU A 108 -23.40 7.71 -27.98
C GLU A 108 -23.04 8.26 -26.60
N ALA A 109 -22.37 9.41 -26.54
CA ALA A 109 -22.06 10.11 -25.30
C ALA A 109 -23.33 10.44 -24.49
N PHE A 110 -24.40 10.89 -25.15
CA PHE A 110 -25.68 11.16 -24.50
C PHE A 110 -26.34 9.88 -23.95
N ALA A 111 -26.28 8.78 -24.71
CA ALA A 111 -26.82 7.50 -24.26
C ALA A 111 -26.08 6.98 -23.02
N SER A 112 -24.74 7.00 -23.03
CA SER A 112 -23.92 6.63 -21.88
C SER A 112 -24.11 7.56 -20.68
N PHE A 113 -24.34 8.85 -20.92
CA PHE A 113 -24.67 9.82 -19.87
C PHE A 113 -26.04 9.52 -19.23
N GLN A 114 -27.07 9.26 -20.04
CA GLN A 114 -28.40 8.89 -19.53
C GLN A 114 -28.37 7.58 -18.73
N GLU A 115 -27.57 6.61 -19.15
CA GLU A 115 -27.42 5.34 -18.43
C GLU A 115 -26.76 5.54 -17.05
N GLN A 116 -25.72 6.37 -16.96
CA GLN A 116 -24.99 6.61 -15.72
C GLN A 116 -25.75 7.51 -14.72
N PHE A 117 -26.58 8.43 -15.22
CA PHE A 117 -27.24 9.45 -14.41
C PHE A 117 -28.77 9.36 -14.44
N ALA A 118 -29.34 8.21 -14.84
CA ALA A 118 -30.79 7.98 -14.97
C ALA A 118 -31.58 8.39 -13.72
N ASP A 119 -31.01 8.22 -12.53
CA ASP A 119 -31.67 8.50 -11.25
C ASP A 119 -31.62 9.99 -10.84
N GLN A 120 -30.93 10.83 -11.61
CA GLN A 120 -30.71 12.24 -11.31
C GLN A 120 -31.69 13.13 -12.06
N PHE A 121 -32.46 13.95 -11.34
CA PHE A 121 -33.46 14.85 -11.92
C PHE A 121 -32.89 15.79 -13.01
N TRP A 122 -31.65 16.24 -12.87
CA TRP A 122 -30.99 17.15 -13.82
C TRP A 122 -30.51 16.45 -15.10
N ALA A 123 -30.29 15.13 -15.09
CA ALA A 123 -29.88 14.39 -16.28
C ALA A 123 -30.99 14.37 -17.35
N SER A 124 -32.26 14.44 -16.92
CA SER A 124 -33.42 14.48 -17.83
C SER A 124 -33.59 15.80 -18.60
N ALA A 125 -32.91 16.87 -18.15
CA ALA A 125 -32.94 18.18 -18.79
C ALA A 125 -31.81 18.38 -19.83
N ALA A 126 -30.82 17.49 -19.85
CA ALA A 126 -29.73 17.53 -20.82
C ALA A 126 -30.22 17.08 -22.21
N THR A 127 -29.66 17.67 -23.25
CA THR A 127 -29.91 17.30 -24.64
C THR A 127 -28.65 16.77 -25.33
N VAL A 128 -28.80 16.17 -26.51
CA VAL A 128 -27.66 15.69 -27.31
C VAL A 128 -26.72 16.84 -27.70
N ASP A 129 -27.26 18.05 -27.90
CA ASP A 129 -26.50 19.23 -28.26
C ASP A 129 -25.60 19.74 -27.13
N ASP A 130 -25.90 19.37 -25.89
CA ASP A 130 -25.07 19.67 -24.71
C ASP A 130 -23.86 18.72 -24.59
N MET A 131 -23.80 17.65 -25.40
CA MET A 131 -22.72 16.67 -25.39
C MET A 131 -21.61 17.03 -26.37
N ASN A 132 -20.41 16.56 -26.05
CA ASN A 132 -19.24 16.64 -26.90
C ASN A 132 -19.05 15.32 -27.66
N SER A 133 -18.75 15.40 -28.95
CA SER A 133 -18.09 14.25 -29.61
C SER A 133 -16.66 14.15 -29.10
N SER A 134 -16.15 12.94 -28.89
CA SER A 134 -14.81 12.75 -28.33
C SER A 134 -14.03 11.62 -29.01
N TYR A 135 -12.71 11.71 -29.02
CA TYR A 135 -11.85 10.56 -29.28
C TYR A 135 -11.46 9.91 -27.96
N ARG A 136 -11.79 8.64 -27.82
CA ARG A 136 -11.47 7.81 -26.67
C ARG A 136 -10.26 6.96 -27.01
N ILE A 137 -9.19 7.15 -26.25
CA ILE A 137 -7.87 6.61 -26.54
C ILE A 137 -7.43 5.73 -25.38
N LYS A 138 -7.28 4.44 -25.63
CA LYS A 138 -6.68 3.51 -24.69
C LYS A 138 -5.17 3.49 -24.92
N LEU A 139 -4.40 3.72 -23.86
CA LEU A 139 -2.95 3.75 -23.92
C LEU A 139 -2.35 2.38 -23.61
N THR A 140 -1.24 2.04 -24.26
CA THR A 140 -0.45 0.86 -23.92
C THR A 140 0.21 0.99 -22.54
N ASP A 141 0.63 2.21 -22.19
CA ASP A 141 1.06 2.58 -20.86
C ASP A 141 0.19 3.77 -20.40
N PRO A 142 -0.76 3.55 -19.48
CA PRO A 142 -1.61 4.62 -18.97
C PRO A 142 -0.77 5.80 -18.49
N GLU A 143 0.38 5.59 -17.83
CA GLU A 143 1.24 6.65 -17.26
C GLU A 143 1.81 7.62 -18.32
N LYS A 144 1.71 7.30 -19.60
CA LYS A 144 2.21 8.12 -20.71
C LYS A 144 1.18 9.04 -21.35
N TYR A 145 0.04 9.31 -20.70
CA TYR A 145 -1.00 10.20 -21.22
C TYR A 145 -0.49 11.57 -21.68
N GLN A 146 0.52 12.14 -21.01
CA GLN A 146 1.07 13.45 -21.36
C GLN A 146 1.58 13.49 -22.80
N VAL A 147 2.08 12.36 -23.33
CA VAL A 147 2.54 12.28 -24.73
C VAL A 147 1.39 12.52 -25.70
N VAL A 148 0.21 11.97 -25.43
CA VAL A 148 -0.98 12.19 -26.26
C VAL A 148 -1.50 13.61 -26.06
N ALA A 149 -1.60 14.04 -24.80
CA ALA A 149 -2.09 15.38 -24.47
C ALA A 149 -1.24 16.47 -25.09
N ASP A 150 0.08 16.37 -25.08
CA ASP A 150 0.99 17.39 -25.65
C ASP A 150 0.86 17.51 -27.17
N VAL A 151 0.49 16.43 -27.88
CA VAL A 151 0.35 16.48 -29.33
C VAL A 151 -1.01 17.04 -29.76
N VAL A 152 -2.09 16.75 -29.02
CA VAL A 152 -3.45 17.16 -29.40
C VAL A 152 -3.99 18.38 -28.66
N SER A 153 -3.46 18.71 -27.48
CA SER A 153 -3.88 19.88 -26.71
C SER A 153 -3.50 21.18 -27.42
N GLY A 154 -4.42 22.14 -27.45
CA GLY A 154 -4.22 23.42 -28.10
C GLY A 154 -4.40 23.41 -29.63
N ARG A 155 -4.76 22.27 -30.23
CA ARG A 155 -5.11 22.21 -31.66
C ARG A 155 -6.50 22.81 -31.92
N PRO A 156 -6.72 23.47 -33.07
CA PRO A 156 -8.05 23.87 -33.49
C PRO A 156 -9.00 22.66 -33.57
N GLY A 157 -10.21 22.78 -33.03
CA GLY A 157 -11.19 21.69 -33.01
C GLY A 157 -11.12 20.77 -31.79
N VAL A 158 -10.10 20.92 -30.91
CA VAL A 158 -10.01 20.25 -29.61
C VAL A 158 -10.39 21.23 -28.51
N GLU A 159 -11.40 20.89 -27.71
CA GLU A 159 -11.80 21.68 -26.54
C GLU A 159 -10.91 21.35 -25.34
N GLU A 160 -10.88 20.08 -24.94
CA GLU A 160 -10.13 19.64 -23.76
C GLU A 160 -9.62 18.21 -23.95
N VAL A 161 -8.43 17.94 -23.41
CA VAL A 161 -7.89 16.59 -23.27
C VAL A 161 -7.95 16.21 -21.79
N GLN A 162 -8.89 15.34 -21.43
CA GLN A 162 -9.04 14.85 -20.06
C GLN A 162 -8.43 13.47 -19.89
N ASP A 163 -7.62 13.33 -18.85
CA ASP A 163 -7.19 12.05 -18.30
C ASP A 163 -8.10 11.70 -17.12
N GLN A 164 -8.90 10.64 -17.28
CA GLN A 164 -9.81 10.15 -16.25
C GLN A 164 -9.08 9.77 -14.95
N ARG A 165 -7.78 9.45 -15.03
CA ARG A 165 -6.95 9.09 -13.86
C ARG A 165 -6.65 10.27 -12.96
N ARG A 166 -6.58 11.48 -13.52
CA ARG A 166 -6.28 12.71 -12.78
C ARG A 166 -7.29 12.97 -11.65
N LEU A 167 -8.52 12.45 -11.79
CA LEU A 167 -9.54 12.48 -10.76
C LEU A 167 -9.12 11.70 -9.51
N PHE A 168 -8.48 10.54 -9.68
CA PHE A 168 -8.06 9.65 -8.61
C PHE A 168 -6.61 9.83 -8.17
N ASP A 169 -5.76 10.49 -8.96
CA ASP A 169 -4.36 10.77 -8.58
C ASP A 169 -4.24 11.52 -7.25
N LYS A 170 -5.14 12.49 -7.00
CA LYS A 170 -5.17 13.20 -5.71
C LYS A 170 -5.53 12.26 -4.56
N LEU A 171 -6.48 11.35 -4.78
CA LEU A 171 -6.86 10.35 -3.79
C LEU A 171 -5.69 9.41 -3.50
N PHE A 172 -5.07 8.83 -4.53
CA PHE A 172 -3.91 7.95 -4.38
C PHE A 172 -2.72 8.66 -3.75
N LEU A 173 -2.51 9.95 -4.04
CA LEU A 173 -1.49 10.75 -3.38
C LEU A 173 -1.77 10.86 -1.87
N VAL A 174 -3.01 11.14 -1.47
CA VAL A 174 -3.40 11.19 -0.04
C VAL A 174 -3.22 9.83 0.62
N LEU A 175 -3.67 8.74 -0.04
CA LEU A 175 -3.52 7.38 0.48
C LEU A 175 -2.04 6.99 0.64
N ASN A 176 -1.19 7.29 -0.36
CA ASN A 176 0.26 7.06 -0.26
C ASN A 176 0.91 7.88 0.87
N ARG A 177 0.48 9.13 1.07
CA ARG A 177 0.95 9.96 2.20
C ARG A 177 0.52 9.37 3.55
N ALA A 178 -0.72 8.86 3.64
CA ALA A 178 -1.21 8.17 4.82
C ALA A 178 -0.40 6.89 5.11
N THR A 179 -0.11 6.09 4.08
CA THR A 179 0.75 4.90 4.21
C THR A 179 2.16 5.28 4.66
N LEU A 180 2.72 6.38 4.16
CA LEU A 180 4.04 6.87 4.59
C LEU A 180 4.03 7.29 6.07
N LEU A 181 2.97 7.95 6.55
CA LEU A 181 2.81 8.29 7.96
C LEU A 181 2.66 7.04 8.83
N ALA A 182 1.87 6.05 8.40
CA ALA A 182 1.74 4.77 9.08
C ALA A 182 3.08 4.02 9.15
N GLY A 183 3.86 4.01 8.06
CA GLY A 183 5.21 3.46 8.01
C GLY A 183 6.19 4.21 8.94
N GLY A 184 6.08 5.53 9.03
CA GLY A 184 6.85 6.35 9.97
C GLY A 184 6.53 6.00 11.44
N LEU A 185 5.25 5.87 11.79
CA LEU A 185 4.82 5.42 13.12
C LEU A 185 5.32 3.99 13.40
N ALA A 186 5.24 3.11 12.42
CA ALA A 186 5.77 1.75 12.51
C ALA A 186 7.28 1.77 12.82
N ALA A 187 8.07 2.62 12.15
CA ALA A 187 9.50 2.74 12.42
C ALA A 187 9.80 3.17 13.86
N VAL A 188 9.05 4.14 14.40
CA VAL A 188 9.18 4.57 15.81
C VAL A 188 8.84 3.42 16.77
N MET A 189 7.77 2.68 16.48
CA MET A 189 7.35 1.53 17.27
C MET A 189 8.36 0.37 17.22
N LEU A 190 8.97 0.10 16.06
CA LEU A 190 10.05 -0.88 15.93
C LEU A 190 11.29 -0.49 16.75
N LEU A 191 11.66 0.80 16.77
CA LEU A 191 12.73 1.30 17.64
C LEU A 191 12.39 1.10 19.11
N ALA A 192 11.15 1.40 19.52
CA ALA A 192 10.68 1.15 20.87
C ALA A 192 10.73 -0.35 21.23
N ALA A 193 10.37 -1.24 20.30
CA ALA A 193 10.47 -2.68 20.47
C ALA A 193 11.93 -3.12 20.69
N VAL A 194 12.89 -2.63 19.89
CA VAL A 194 14.33 -2.94 20.06
C VAL A 194 14.83 -2.49 21.43
N LEU A 195 14.48 -1.27 21.86
CA LEU A 195 14.85 -0.76 23.18
C LEU A 195 14.26 -1.61 24.29
N LEU A 196 12.97 -1.96 24.19
CA LEU A 196 12.30 -2.79 25.20
C LEU A 196 12.90 -4.20 25.26
N ILE A 197 13.13 -4.86 24.13
CA ILE A 197 13.78 -6.18 24.09
C ILE A 197 15.15 -6.10 24.76
N THR A 198 15.95 -5.10 24.42
CA THR A 198 17.29 -4.87 25.01
C THR A 198 17.20 -4.69 26.53
N THR A 199 16.24 -3.87 27.02
CA THR A 199 16.05 -3.66 28.46
C THR A 199 15.55 -4.90 29.17
N THR A 200 14.67 -5.67 28.54
CA THR A 200 14.13 -6.92 29.09
C THR A 200 15.22 -7.98 29.22
N ILE A 201 16.07 -8.14 28.20
CA ILE A 201 17.25 -9.03 28.27
C ILE A 201 18.15 -8.62 29.46
N ARG A 202 18.40 -7.31 29.61
CA ARG A 202 19.23 -6.78 30.70
C ARG A 202 18.64 -7.06 32.08
N LEU A 203 17.34 -6.82 32.26
CA LEU A 203 16.63 -7.06 33.52
C LEU A 203 16.55 -8.56 33.84
N SER A 204 16.30 -9.40 32.83
CA SER A 204 16.30 -10.86 32.97
C SER A 204 17.67 -11.37 33.43
N ALA A 205 18.76 -10.91 32.80
CA ALA A 205 20.13 -11.22 33.21
C ALA A 205 20.47 -10.75 34.63
N LEU A 206 20.04 -9.53 35.02
CA LEU A 206 20.21 -8.99 36.37
C LEU A 206 19.50 -9.85 37.44
N SER A 207 18.27 -10.30 37.15
CA SER A 207 17.50 -11.16 38.05
C SER A 207 18.17 -12.53 38.29
N ARG A 208 18.99 -12.98 37.33
CA ARG A 208 19.79 -14.22 37.38
C ARG A 208 21.29 -13.96 37.62
N ARG A 209 21.67 -12.82 38.22
CA ARG A 209 23.08 -12.43 38.43
C ARG A 209 23.92 -13.47 39.22
N ARG A 210 23.30 -14.20 40.15
CA ARG A 210 24.00 -15.22 40.96
C ARG A 210 24.35 -16.45 40.11
N GLU A 211 23.39 -16.95 39.33
CA GLU A 211 23.56 -18.08 38.43
C GLU A 211 24.60 -17.76 37.34
N THR A 212 24.47 -16.58 36.72
CA THR A 212 25.44 -16.10 35.71
C THR A 212 26.84 -15.88 36.29
N GLY A 213 26.94 -15.46 37.57
CA GLY A 213 28.21 -15.37 38.29
C GLY A 213 28.88 -16.73 38.49
N ILE A 214 28.13 -17.75 38.90
CA ILE A 214 28.63 -19.13 39.04
C ILE A 214 29.10 -19.67 37.69
N MET A 215 28.31 -19.46 36.62
CA MET A 215 28.68 -19.88 35.25
C MET A 215 29.98 -19.25 34.76
N LYS A 216 30.23 -17.97 35.09
CA LYS A 216 31.51 -17.32 34.78
C LYS A 216 32.68 -17.95 35.52
N LEU A 217 32.51 -18.31 36.80
CA LEU A 217 33.57 -18.91 37.62
C LEU A 217 34.00 -20.30 37.14
N VAL A 218 33.09 -21.05 36.51
CA VAL A 218 33.40 -22.35 35.88
C VAL A 218 33.89 -22.23 34.42
N GLY A 219 34.16 -21.01 33.94
CA GLY A 219 34.73 -20.76 32.62
C GLY A 219 33.74 -20.77 31.44
N ALA A 220 32.43 -20.60 31.70
CA ALA A 220 31.46 -20.51 30.62
C ALA A 220 31.66 -19.24 29.78
N SER A 221 31.57 -19.37 28.44
CA SER A 221 31.69 -18.23 27.53
C SER A 221 30.54 -17.23 27.70
N THR A 222 30.80 -15.95 27.45
CA THR A 222 29.79 -14.88 27.54
C THR A 222 28.56 -15.16 26.67
N ILE A 223 28.75 -15.71 25.47
CA ILE A 223 27.66 -16.09 24.56
C ILE A 223 26.82 -17.21 25.18
N PHE A 224 27.44 -18.22 25.76
CA PHE A 224 26.72 -19.33 26.41
C PHE A 224 25.84 -18.85 27.57
N ILE A 225 26.33 -17.86 28.33
CA ILE A 225 25.58 -17.25 29.44
C ILE A 225 24.42 -16.39 28.95
N GLN A 226 24.59 -15.68 27.82
CA GLN A 226 23.58 -14.74 27.30
C GLN A 226 22.52 -15.40 26.40
N LEU A 227 22.85 -16.53 25.78
CA LEU A 227 22.00 -17.20 24.80
C LEU A 227 20.58 -17.50 25.30
N PRO A 228 20.34 -18.00 26.54
CA PRO A 228 18.99 -18.25 27.02
C PRO A 228 18.12 -16.97 27.02
N PHE A 229 18.69 -15.84 27.44
CA PHE A 229 17.99 -14.55 27.48
C PHE A 229 17.70 -13.99 26.09
N MET A 230 18.64 -14.16 25.16
CA MET A 230 18.45 -13.76 23.76
C MET A 230 17.33 -14.59 23.12
N LEU A 231 17.27 -15.89 23.41
CA LEU A 231 16.21 -16.77 22.93
C LEU A 231 14.84 -16.46 23.57
N GLU A 232 14.79 -16.10 24.86
CA GLU A 232 13.56 -15.59 25.50
C GLU A 232 12.99 -14.38 24.72
N GLY A 233 13.85 -13.41 24.38
CA GLY A 233 13.46 -12.24 23.59
C GLY A 233 13.04 -12.58 22.16
N ALA A 234 13.77 -13.48 21.49
CA ALA A 234 13.44 -13.92 20.13
C ALA A 234 12.10 -14.67 20.06
N ILE A 235 11.82 -15.53 21.05
CA ILE A 235 10.53 -16.23 21.15
C ILE A 235 9.41 -15.22 21.39
N ALA A 236 9.59 -14.27 22.32
CA ALA A 236 8.61 -13.22 22.58
C ALA A 236 8.31 -12.38 21.32
N ALA A 237 9.34 -11.96 20.58
CA ALA A 237 9.19 -11.22 19.34
C ALA A 237 8.46 -12.04 18.26
N THR A 238 8.81 -13.33 18.13
CA THR A 238 8.16 -14.24 17.16
C THR A 238 6.68 -14.45 17.50
N VAL A 239 6.35 -14.64 18.77
CA VAL A 239 4.95 -14.74 19.23
C VAL A 239 4.19 -13.44 18.95
N GLY A 240 4.81 -12.28 19.21
CA GLY A 240 4.23 -10.97 18.85
C GLY A 240 3.96 -10.84 17.34
N ALA A 241 4.86 -11.34 16.50
CA ALA A 241 4.69 -11.36 15.05
C ALA A 241 3.54 -12.27 14.60
N LEU A 242 3.43 -13.47 15.17
CA LEU A 242 2.32 -14.38 14.87
C LEU A 242 0.98 -13.80 15.31
N LEU A 243 0.94 -13.13 16.46
CA LEU A 243 -0.25 -12.38 16.88
C LEU A 243 -0.57 -11.23 15.93
N ALA A 244 0.45 -10.55 15.38
CA ALA A 244 0.23 -9.45 14.45
C ALA A 244 -0.36 -9.98 13.14
N VAL A 245 0.19 -11.08 12.61
CA VAL A 245 -0.36 -11.77 11.43
C VAL A 245 -1.80 -12.22 11.68
N GLY A 246 -2.08 -12.85 12.82
CA GLY A 246 -3.44 -13.27 13.17
C GLY A 246 -4.40 -12.07 13.33
N GLY A 247 -3.95 -10.98 13.95
CA GLY A 247 -4.72 -9.76 14.12
C GLY A 247 -5.01 -9.06 12.79
N LEU A 248 -4.04 -9.02 11.88
CA LEU A 248 -4.21 -8.49 10.52
C LEU A 248 -5.16 -9.38 9.71
N TRP A 249 -5.04 -10.69 9.83
CA TRP A 249 -5.94 -11.64 9.15
C TRP A 249 -7.38 -11.44 9.61
N LEU A 250 -7.62 -11.37 10.92
CA LEU A 250 -8.94 -11.08 11.48
C LEU A 250 -9.45 -9.69 11.07
N GLY A 251 -8.55 -8.69 11.05
CA GLY A 251 -8.87 -7.34 10.61
C GLY A 251 -9.32 -7.30 9.16
N VAL A 252 -8.64 -8.02 8.26
CA VAL A 252 -9.03 -8.08 6.84
C VAL A 252 -10.34 -8.83 6.67
N GLU A 253 -10.49 -10.02 7.26
CA GLU A 253 -11.72 -10.81 7.10
C GLU A 253 -12.96 -10.05 7.59
N TYR A 254 -12.93 -9.53 8.82
CA TYR A 254 -14.13 -8.95 9.43
C TYR A 254 -14.33 -7.46 9.12
N LEU A 255 -13.26 -6.65 9.03
CA LEU A 255 -13.41 -5.22 8.77
C LEU A 255 -13.45 -4.91 7.27
N VAL A 256 -12.68 -5.63 6.46
CA VAL A 256 -12.56 -5.35 5.03
C VAL A 256 -13.54 -6.21 4.23
N SER A 257 -13.46 -7.53 4.34
CA SER A 257 -14.28 -8.42 3.51
C SER A 257 -15.77 -8.38 3.91
N ASP A 258 -16.07 -8.53 5.20
CA ASP A 258 -17.47 -8.57 5.65
C ASP A 258 -18.13 -7.18 5.69
N TRP A 259 -17.47 -6.17 6.26
CA TRP A 259 -18.10 -4.85 6.48
C TRP A 259 -18.00 -3.93 5.25
N LEU A 260 -16.79 -3.70 4.74
CA LEU A 260 -16.55 -2.86 3.56
C LEU A 260 -17.00 -3.54 2.26
N GLY A 261 -16.72 -4.83 2.10
CA GLY A 261 -17.09 -5.61 0.92
C GLY A 261 -18.60 -5.71 0.70
N SER A 262 -19.38 -5.82 1.77
CA SER A 262 -20.86 -5.83 1.69
C SER A 262 -21.46 -4.48 1.28
N SER A 263 -20.72 -3.38 1.48
CA SER A 263 -21.20 -2.03 1.15
C SER A 263 -20.87 -1.63 -0.28
N VAL A 264 -19.71 -2.07 -0.80
CA VAL A 264 -19.19 -1.63 -2.11
C VAL A 264 -18.56 -2.82 -2.85
N GLY A 265 -19.38 -3.63 -3.52
CA GLY A 265 -18.96 -4.89 -4.15
C GLY A 265 -18.14 -4.76 -5.44
N TRP A 266 -17.92 -3.56 -5.96
CA TRP A 266 -17.18 -3.32 -7.21
C TRP A 266 -15.69 -3.04 -7.00
N ILE A 267 -15.23 -2.89 -5.75
CA ILE A 267 -13.81 -2.60 -5.44
C ILE A 267 -13.08 -3.92 -5.15
N PRO A 268 -11.95 -4.21 -5.83
CA PRO A 268 -11.12 -5.37 -5.52
C PRO A 268 -10.35 -5.12 -4.21
N TYR A 269 -10.94 -5.53 -3.09
CA TYR A 269 -10.32 -5.40 -1.78
C TYR A 269 -9.19 -6.41 -1.55
N VAL A 270 -8.25 -6.00 -0.70
CA VAL A 270 -7.23 -6.86 -0.11
C VAL A 270 -7.91 -7.99 0.65
N SER A 271 -7.42 -9.20 0.43
CA SER A 271 -7.99 -10.42 1.00
C SER A 271 -7.07 -11.03 2.04
N THR A 272 -7.58 -12.02 2.75
CA THR A 272 -6.79 -12.80 3.70
C THR A 272 -5.58 -13.50 3.06
N ALA A 273 -5.62 -13.76 1.75
CA ALA A 273 -4.47 -14.29 1.02
C ALA A 273 -3.31 -13.27 0.97
N ASP A 274 -3.60 -11.98 0.80
CA ASP A 274 -2.57 -10.93 0.81
C ASP A 274 -1.92 -10.78 2.19
N VAL A 275 -2.65 -11.07 3.27
CA VAL A 275 -2.05 -11.13 4.61
C VAL A 275 -1.03 -12.26 4.69
N LEU A 276 -1.34 -13.42 4.10
CA LEU A 276 -0.43 -14.55 4.06
C LEU A 276 0.80 -14.33 3.17
N THR A 277 0.71 -13.48 2.14
CA THR A 277 1.89 -13.10 1.33
C THR A 277 2.82 -12.16 2.09
N VAL A 278 2.27 -11.27 2.94
CA VAL A 278 3.04 -10.33 3.77
C VAL A 278 3.57 -10.98 5.06
N ALA A 279 2.90 -12.02 5.57
CA ALA A 279 3.24 -12.68 6.83
C ALA A 279 4.71 -13.15 6.96
N PRO A 280 5.34 -13.80 5.96
CA PRO A 280 6.75 -14.17 6.02
C PRO A 280 7.67 -12.97 6.24
N ALA A 281 7.36 -11.84 5.60
CA ALA A 281 8.14 -10.62 5.76
C ALA A 281 8.02 -10.06 7.19
N LEU A 282 6.82 -10.07 7.79
CA LEU A 282 6.63 -9.63 9.17
C LEU A 282 7.38 -10.50 10.17
N VAL A 283 7.36 -11.82 9.98
CA VAL A 283 8.14 -12.75 10.82
C VAL A 283 9.63 -12.53 10.64
N ALA A 284 10.10 -12.31 9.40
CA ALA A 284 11.50 -11.98 9.13
C ALA A 284 11.93 -10.68 9.83
N VAL A 285 11.09 -9.63 9.78
CA VAL A 285 11.33 -8.38 10.53
C VAL A 285 11.41 -8.65 12.02
N ALA A 286 10.52 -9.46 12.60
CA ALA A 286 10.56 -9.80 14.02
C ALA A 286 11.87 -10.50 14.43
N ILE A 287 12.34 -11.46 13.60
CA ILE A 287 13.61 -12.15 13.80
C ILE A 287 14.78 -11.16 13.71
N LEU A 288 14.75 -10.24 12.75
CA LEU A 288 15.75 -9.18 12.61
C LEU A 288 15.78 -8.26 13.83
N LEU A 289 14.63 -7.83 14.36
CA LEU A 289 14.55 -7.01 15.57
C LEU A 289 15.17 -7.75 16.77
N ALA A 290 14.87 -9.04 16.94
CA ALA A 290 15.44 -9.86 17.99
C ALA A 290 16.97 -10.00 17.85
N ALA A 291 17.45 -10.22 16.63
CA ALA A 291 18.88 -10.30 16.32
C ALA A 291 19.61 -8.97 16.59
N ILE A 292 19.05 -7.84 16.14
CA ILE A 292 19.61 -6.50 16.37
C ILE A 292 19.67 -6.20 17.87
N SER A 293 18.57 -6.43 18.60
CA SER A 293 18.51 -6.20 20.06
C SER A 293 19.54 -7.05 20.81
N SER A 294 19.73 -8.28 20.36
CA SER A 294 20.73 -9.21 20.88
C SER A 294 22.17 -8.73 20.66
N LEU A 295 22.49 -8.24 19.44
CA LEU A 295 23.81 -7.70 19.10
C LEU A 295 24.12 -6.41 19.88
N VAL A 296 23.14 -5.53 20.05
CA VAL A 296 23.26 -4.30 20.85
C VAL A 296 23.53 -4.65 22.32
N THR A 297 22.95 -5.72 22.83
CA THR A 297 23.21 -6.20 24.20
C THR A 297 24.63 -6.76 24.35
N LEU A 298 25.06 -7.62 23.43
CA LEU A 298 26.39 -8.25 23.45
C LEU A 298 27.53 -7.22 23.37
N SER A 299 27.43 -6.28 22.41
CA SER A 299 28.49 -5.30 22.12
C SER A 299 28.78 -4.32 23.27
N ARG A 300 27.79 -4.05 24.14
CA ARG A 300 27.97 -3.17 25.29
C ARG A 300 28.63 -3.85 26.50
N TYR A 301 28.62 -5.18 26.58
CA TYR A 301 29.06 -5.92 27.78
C TYR A 301 30.39 -6.67 27.63
N THR A 302 30.93 -6.80 26.41
CA THR A 302 32.25 -7.42 26.17
C THR A 302 33.44 -6.45 26.33
N LYS A 303 33.19 -5.20 26.74
CA LYS A 303 34.23 -4.17 26.97
C LYS A 303 34.72 -4.05 28.43
N VAL A 304 34.57 -5.10 29.24
CA VAL A 304 35.16 -5.16 30.61
C VAL A 304 35.97 -6.42 30.79
#